data_AF-A0A2V3JGW5-F1
#
_entry.id   AF-A0A2V3JGW5-F1
#
_cell.length_a   1.000
_cell.length_b   1.000
_cell.length_c   1.000
_cell.angle_alpha   90.00
_cell.angle_beta   90.00
_cell.angle_gamma   90.00
#
_symmetry.space_group_name_H-M   'P 1'
#
loop_
_entity.id
_entity.type
_entity.pdbx_description
1 polymer ?
#
loop_
_entity_poly.entity_id
_entity_poly.type
_entity_poly.pdbx_seq_one_letter_code
_entity_poly.pdbx_strand_id
1 'polypeptide(L)'
;MSRLSEGENMVTVVATDSTGLITTAALTVYCEPLRGDLNSDGILTSADAAIALKLAATGGWDANADVNHDSRITSLDALMIMQAAGSAITL
;
A
#
# COMPACT_ATOMS: atom_id res chain seq x y z
N MET A 1 -9.90 14.71 1.30
CA MET A 1 -8.62 14.89 0.59
C MET A 1 -8.55 13.85 -0.50
N SER A 2 -8.36 14.26 -1.75
CA SER A 2 -8.09 13.36 -2.87
C SER A 2 -6.66 12.81 -2.73
N ARG A 3 -6.53 11.50 -2.54
CA ARG A 3 -5.25 10.78 -2.56
C ARG A 3 -5.23 9.87 -3.79
N LEU A 4 -4.04 9.60 -4.31
CA LEU A 4 -3.83 8.60 -5.35
C LEU A 4 -4.19 7.22 -4.77
N SER A 5 -4.81 6.36 -5.58
CA SER A 5 -5.04 4.95 -5.21
C SER A 5 -3.81 4.11 -5.54
N GLU A 6 -3.72 2.89 -5.00
CA GLU A 6 -2.69 1.94 -5.45
C GLU A 6 -2.80 1.67 -6.96
N GLY A 7 -1.66 1.45 -7.61
CA GLY A 7 -1.56 1.19 -9.04
C GLY A 7 -1.48 2.44 -9.91
N GLU A 8 -1.94 2.33 -11.16
CA GLU A 8 -1.87 3.41 -12.14
C GLU A 8 -2.94 4.49 -11.88
N ASN A 9 -2.48 5.73 -11.76
CA ASN A 9 -3.33 6.90 -11.61
C ASN A 9 -3.03 7.88 -12.74
N MET A 10 -4.08 8.43 -13.35
CA MET A 10 -3.93 9.50 -14.32
C MET A 10 -4.01 10.85 -13.62
N VAL A 11 -2.96 11.65 -13.72
CA VAL A 11 -2.89 13.02 -13.21
C VAL A 11 -2.99 13.98 -14.39
N THR A 12 -4.04 14.80 -14.41
CA THR A 12 -4.20 15.88 -15.40
C THR A 12 -3.61 17.17 -14.86
N VAL A 13 -2.58 17.67 -15.52
CA VAL A 13 -2.02 19.00 -15.28
C VAL A 13 -2.78 19.99 -16.15
N VAL A 14 -3.35 21.01 -15.51
CA VAL A 14 -4.00 22.14 -16.17
C VAL A 14 -3.08 23.34 -16.01
N ALA A 15 -2.48 23.80 -17.09
CA ALA A 15 -1.65 24.99 -17.12
C ALA A 15 -2.44 26.14 -17.75
N THR A 16 -2.45 27.30 -17.08
CA THR A 16 -3.05 28.53 -17.59
C THR A 16 -1.96 29.58 -17.73
N ASP A 17 -1.81 30.17 -18.92
CA ASP A 17 -0.84 31.24 -19.14
C ASP A 17 -1.38 32.62 -18.73
N SER A 18 -0.55 33.67 -18.89
CA SER A 18 -0.93 35.05 -18.57
C SER A 18 -2.06 35.63 -19.42
N THR A 19 -2.42 34.97 -20.53
CA THR A 19 -3.50 35.36 -21.44
C THR A 19 -4.80 34.59 -21.18
N GLY A 20 -4.78 33.62 -20.25
CA GLY A 20 -5.91 32.76 -19.94
C GLY A 20 -6.03 31.55 -20.87
N LEU A 21 -5.06 31.29 -21.74
CA LEU A 21 -5.03 30.08 -22.54
C LEU A 21 -4.77 28.88 -21.62
N ILE A 22 -5.57 27.83 -21.79
CA ILE A 22 -5.45 26.60 -21.02
C ILE A 22 -4.83 25.51 -21.89
N THR A 23 -3.76 24.90 -21.39
CA THR A 23 -3.20 23.66 -21.92
C THR A 23 -3.35 22.56 -20.87
N THR A 24 -3.74 21.38 -21.32
CA THR A 24 -3.77 20.18 -20.48
C THR A 24 -2.71 19.19 -20.90
N ALA A 25 -2.10 18.55 -19.92
CA ALA A 25 -1.22 17.41 -20.11
C ALA A 25 -1.62 16.29 -19.14
N ALA A 26 -1.47 15.04 -19.54
CA ALA A 26 -1.72 13.89 -18.68
C ALA A 26 -0.40 13.18 -18.36
N LEU A 27 -0.22 12.81 -17.10
CA LEU A 27 0.88 11.98 -16.63
C LEU A 27 0.29 10.74 -15.94
N THR A 28 0.88 9.58 -16.19
CA THR A 28 0.56 8.36 -15.45
C THR A 28 1.51 8.27 -14.26
N VAL A 29 0.96 8.18 -13.06
CA VAL A 29 1.70 7.94 -11.81
C VAL A 29 1.39 6.53 -11.34
N TYR A 30 2.42 5.74 -11.07
CA TYR A 30 2.26 4.43 -10.46
C TYR A 30 2.51 4.53 -8.95
N CYS A 31 1.51 4.21 -8.14
CA CYS A 31 1.66 4.08 -6.70
C CYS A 31 1.89 2.61 -6.37
N GLU A 32 3.10 2.27 -5.96
CA GLU A 32 3.40 0.91 -5.51
C GLU A 32 2.56 0.58 -4.28
N PRO A 33 1.91 -0.60 -4.24
CA PRO A 33 1.18 -1.04 -3.06
C PRO A 33 2.14 -1.20 -1.88
N LEU A 34 1.72 -0.75 -0.71
CA LEU A 34 2.55 -0.85 0.50
C LEU A 34 2.55 -2.30 0.98
N ARG A 35 3.69 -2.98 0.86
CA ARG A 35 3.82 -4.36 1.31
C ARG A 35 3.45 -4.48 2.80
N GLY A 36 2.57 -5.41 3.11
CA GLY A 36 2.07 -5.62 4.47
C GLY A 36 0.90 -4.71 4.89
N ASP A 37 0.47 -3.74 4.07
CA ASP A 37 -0.77 -2.99 4.30
C ASP A 37 -1.98 -3.84 3.89
N LEU A 38 -2.74 -4.31 4.87
CA LEU A 38 -3.83 -5.27 4.67
C LEU A 38 -5.21 -4.65 4.81
N ASN A 39 -5.27 -3.38 5.21
CA ASN A 39 -6.51 -2.60 5.24
C ASN A 39 -6.56 -1.50 4.16
N SER A 40 -5.48 -1.34 3.40
CA SER A 40 -5.29 -0.37 2.31
C SER A 40 -5.48 1.09 2.75
N ASP A 41 -5.10 1.41 3.98
CA ASP A 41 -5.15 2.79 4.49
C ASP A 41 -3.89 3.61 4.15
N GLY A 42 -2.85 2.95 3.61
CA GLY A 42 -1.57 3.51 3.22
C GLY A 42 -0.56 3.59 4.36
N ILE A 43 -0.84 2.96 5.51
CA ILE A 43 -0.02 3.06 6.72
C ILE A 43 0.16 1.67 7.32
N LEU A 44 1.41 1.25 7.51
CA LEU A 44 1.68 0.01 8.20
C LEU A 44 1.49 0.18 9.71
N THR A 45 0.51 -0.52 10.28
CA THR A 45 0.17 -0.44 11.71
C THR A 45 0.01 -1.82 12.37
N SER A 46 -0.27 -1.82 13.67
CA SER A 46 -0.66 -3.04 14.37
C SER A 46 -2.00 -3.63 13.87
N ALA A 47 -2.83 -2.85 13.17
CA ALA A 47 -4.06 -3.35 12.57
C ALA A 47 -3.76 -4.36 11.46
N ASP A 48 -2.78 -4.08 10.61
CA ASP A 48 -2.35 -4.96 9.53
C ASP A 48 -1.75 -6.25 10.07
N ALA A 49 -0.91 -6.16 11.11
CA ALA A 49 -0.40 -7.34 11.81
C ALA A 49 -1.53 -8.22 12.37
N ALA A 50 -2.60 -7.62 12.90
CA ALA A 50 -3.76 -8.36 13.39
C ALA A 50 -4.55 -9.04 12.26
N ILE A 51 -4.66 -8.40 11.08
CA ILE A 51 -5.27 -9.01 9.90
C ILE A 51 -4.43 -10.18 9.39
N ALA A 52 -3.11 -10.04 9.31
CA ALA A 52 -2.19 -11.12 8.94
C ALA A 52 -2.30 -12.32 9.90
N LEU A 53 -2.36 -12.05 11.21
CA LEU A 53 -2.52 -13.09 12.22
C LEU A 53 -3.88 -13.80 12.09
N LYS A 54 -4.95 -13.06 11.77
CA LYS A 54 -6.25 -13.65 11.48
C LYS A 54 -6.19 -14.55 10.25
N LEU A 55 -5.56 -14.11 9.16
CA LEU A 55 -5.38 -14.93 7.96
C LEU A 55 -4.62 -16.22 8.26
N ALA A 56 -3.53 -16.13 9.02
CA ALA A 56 -2.77 -17.30 9.48
C ALA A 56 -3.63 -18.27 10.30
N ALA A 57 -4.50 -17.76 11.18
CA ALA A 57 -5.37 -18.58 12.02
C ALA A 57 -6.54 -19.22 11.25
N THR A 58 -7.06 -18.55 10.21
CA THR A 58 -8.18 -19.06 9.42
C THR A 58 -7.75 -19.83 8.17
N GLY A 59 -6.46 -19.80 7.81
CA GLY A 59 -5.96 -20.34 6.54
C GLY A 59 -6.36 -19.50 5.32
N GLY A 60 -6.59 -18.20 5.51
CA GLY A 60 -6.88 -17.27 4.41
C GLY A 60 -5.63 -16.94 3.60
N TRP A 61 -5.80 -16.42 2.38
CA TRP A 61 -4.71 -16.01 1.51
C TRP A 61 -4.84 -14.56 1.09
N ASP A 62 -3.72 -13.83 1.22
CA ASP A 62 -3.50 -12.49 0.70
C ASP A 62 -1.99 -12.36 0.38
N ALA A 63 -1.65 -11.96 -0.84
CA ALA A 63 -0.26 -11.82 -1.26
C ALA A 63 0.48 -10.71 -0.50
N ASN A 64 -0.22 -9.68 -0.04
CA ASN A 64 0.38 -8.61 0.77
C ASN A 64 0.68 -9.09 2.20
N ALA A 65 0.03 -10.17 2.65
CA ALA A 65 0.26 -10.75 3.98
C ALA A 65 1.43 -11.74 4.00
N ASP A 66 1.89 -12.26 2.86
CA ASP A 66 3.10 -13.09 2.72
C ASP A 66 4.34 -12.17 2.59
N VAL A 67 4.76 -11.62 3.72
CA VAL A 67 5.83 -10.60 3.78
C VAL A 67 7.23 -11.21 3.87
N ASN A 68 7.34 -12.53 3.89
CA ASN A 68 8.63 -13.23 3.75
C ASN A 68 8.77 -13.99 2.41
N HIS A 69 7.70 -14.05 1.60
CA HIS A 69 7.63 -14.76 0.31
C HIS A 69 7.87 -16.27 0.39
N ASP A 70 7.49 -16.91 1.50
CA ASP A 70 7.60 -18.36 1.66
C ASP A 70 6.35 -19.13 1.17
N SER A 71 5.40 -18.41 0.56
CA SER A 71 4.12 -18.93 0.06
C SER A 71 3.20 -19.42 1.18
N ARG A 72 3.38 -18.93 2.41
CA ARG A 72 2.50 -19.19 3.55
C ARG A 72 2.29 -17.89 4.31
N ILE A 73 1.12 -17.76 4.92
CA ILE A 73 0.84 -16.67 5.86
C ILE A 73 0.84 -17.28 7.24
N THR A 74 1.80 -16.86 8.06
CA THR A 74 2.03 -17.38 9.40
C THR A 74 2.08 -16.25 10.41
N SER A 75 2.20 -16.59 11.70
CA SER A 75 2.47 -15.60 12.74
C SER A 75 3.81 -14.88 12.55
N LEU A 76 4.75 -15.44 11.77
CA LEU A 76 6.00 -14.78 11.43
C LEU A 76 5.75 -13.55 10.56
N ASP A 77 4.88 -13.66 9.56
CA ASP A 77 4.51 -12.55 8.69
C ASP A 77 3.84 -11.41 9.47
N ALA A 78 2.90 -11.76 10.36
CA ALA A 78 2.26 -10.81 11.26
C ALA A 78 3.29 -10.10 12.17
N LEU A 79 4.29 -10.83 12.66
CA LEU A 79 5.36 -10.26 13.48
C LEU A 79 6.28 -9.34 12.67
N MET A 80 6.58 -9.68 11.42
CA MET A 80 7.37 -8.83 10.52
C MET A 80 6.63 -7.52 10.23
N ILE A 81 5.32 -7.58 9.93
CA ILE A 81 4.46 -6.40 9.76
C ILE A 81 4.48 -5.52 11.03
N MET A 82 4.33 -6.11 12.22
CA MET A 82 4.36 -5.37 13.48
C MET A 82 5.72 -4.69 13.73
N GLN A 83 6.83 -5.35 13.42
CA GLN A 83 8.17 -4.77 13.55
C GLN A 83 8.40 -3.63 12.55
N ALA A 84 7.91 -3.77 11.32
CA ALA A 84 8.00 -2.73 10.30
C ALA A 84 7.13 -1.52 10.64
N ALA A 85 5.92 -1.72 11.19
CA ALA A 85 5.09 -0.65 11.74
C ALA A 85 5.81 0.11 12.87
N GLY A 86 6.61 -0.60 13.67
CA GLY A 86 7.49 -0.03 14.70
C GLY A 86 8.81 0.53 14.17
N SER A 87 9.02 0.57 12.84
CA SER A 87 10.27 0.99 12.19
C SER A 87 11.52 0.19 12.62
N ALA A 88 11.34 -1.01 13.18
CA ALA A 88 12.45 -1.89 13.57
C ALA A 88 13.05 -2.62 12.36
N ILE A 89 12.26 -2.87 11.31
CA ILE A 89 12.68 -3.52 10.06
C ILE A 89 12.03 -2.84 8.85
N THR A 90 12.47 -3.23 7.65
CA THR A 90 11.82 -2.93 6.36
C THR A 90 11.38 -4.25 5.72
N LEU A 91 10.19 -4.25 5.10
CA LEU A 91 9.61 -5.42 4.42
C LEU A 91 10.04 -5.49 2.95
#